data_AF-A0A836TDH9-F1
#
_entry.id   AF-A0A836TDH9-F1
#
_cell.length_a   1.000
_cell.length_b   1.000
_cell.length_c   1.000
_cell.angle_alpha   90.00
_cell.angle_beta   90.00
_cell.angle_gamma   90.00
#
_symmetry.space_group_name_H-M   'P 1'
#
loop_
_entity.id
_entity.type
_entity.pdbx_description
1 polymer ?
#
loop_
_entity_poly.entity_id
_entity_poly.type
_entity_poly.pdbx_seq_one_letter_code
_entity_poly.pdbx_strand_id
1 'polypeptide(L)' 'NRPLAVNGNAKVDIVVVQVGHAAISFDGQSQLNLLQGDCIKVERSEESVTLLHPSDYCYYDMLRNKLHWG' A
#
# COMPACT_ATOMS: atom_id res chain seq x y z
N ASN A 1 5.04 -14.18 11.27
CA ASN A 1 4.62 -13.06 10.39
C ASN A 1 4.94 -11.74 11.07
N ARG A 2 6.10 -11.16 10.76
CA ARG A 2 6.51 -9.83 11.23
C ARG A 2 6.44 -8.85 10.05
N PRO A 3 6.04 -7.59 10.25
CA PRO A 3 6.13 -6.59 9.21
C PRO A 3 7.56 -6.48 8.68
N LEU A 4 7.72 -6.41 7.36
CA LEU A 4 8.98 -6.18 6.69
C LEU A 4 8.94 -4.81 6.00
N ALA A 5 9.81 -3.90 6.41
CA ALA A 5 10.03 -2.65 5.71
C ALA A 5 11.12 -2.86 4.65
N VAL A 6 10.80 -2.52 3.40
CA VAL A 6 11.74 -2.57 2.27
C VAL A 6 11.94 -1.16 1.69
N ASN A 7 12.98 -0.99 0.87
CA ASN A 7 13.21 0.27 0.18
C ASN A 7 12.02 0.62 -0.75
N GLY A 8 11.68 1.90 -0.87
CA GLY A 8 10.57 2.35 -1.71
C GLY A 8 10.73 2.05 -3.21
N ASN A 9 11.95 1.77 -3.69
CA ASN A 9 12.23 1.35 -5.06
C ASN A 9 12.38 -0.18 -5.21
N ALA A 10 12.12 -0.95 -4.15
CA ALA A 10 12.12 -2.40 -4.24
C ALA A 10 10.99 -2.88 -5.16
N LYS A 11 11.25 -3.97 -5.89
CA LYS A 11 10.24 -4.70 -6.66
C LYS A 11 9.83 -5.92 -5.84
N VAL A 12 8.53 -6.09 -5.64
CA VAL A 12 7.96 -7.18 -4.86
C VAL A 12 7.06 -8.01 -5.76
N ASP A 13 7.46 -9.26 -5.96
CA ASP A 13 6.68 -10.24 -6.72
C ASP A 13 5.96 -11.17 -5.73
N ILE A 14 4.65 -11.33 -5.91
CA ILE A 14 3.79 -12.19 -5.09
C ILE A 14 3.13 -13.20 -6.02
N VAL A 15 3.44 -14.48 -5.82
CA VAL A 15 2.90 -15.58 -6.64
C VAL A 15 1.81 -16.31 -5.87
N VAL A 16 0.64 -16.47 -6.50
CA VAL A 16 -0.48 -17.22 -5.92
C VAL A 16 -0.27 -18.71 -6.14
N VAL A 17 0.33 -19.38 -5.16
CA VAL A 17 0.68 -20.82 -5.27
C VAL A 17 -0.54 -21.73 -5.06
N GLN A 18 -1.44 -21.37 -4.15
CA GLN A 18 -2.68 -22.11 -3.88
C GLN A 18 -3.77 -21.11 -3.50
N VAL A 19 -4.98 -21.29 -4.03
CA VAL A 19 -6.08 -20.33 -3.84
C VAL A 19 -7.35 -21.03 -3.40
N GLY A 20 -7.98 -20.52 -2.34
CA GLY A 20 -9.39 -20.79 -2.01
C GLY A 20 -10.27 -19.64 -2.52
N HIS A 21 -9.97 -18.43 -2.03
CA HIS A 21 -10.46 -17.17 -2.60
C HIS A 21 -9.38 -16.12 -2.38
N ALA A 22 -8.91 -15.47 -3.44
CA ALA A 22 -7.94 -14.38 -3.36
C ALA A 22 -8.35 -13.23 -4.26
N ALA A 23 -8.05 -12.02 -3.81
CA ALA A 23 -8.28 -10.81 -4.55
C ALA A 23 -7.25 -9.76 -4.18
N ILE A 24 -6.97 -8.86 -5.13
CA ILE A 24 -6.21 -7.64 -4.91
C ILE A 24 -7.18 -6.47 -4.88
N SER A 25 -7.02 -5.57 -3.91
CA SER A 25 -7.76 -4.31 -3.84
C SER A 25 -6.80 -3.14 -3.97
N PHE A 26 -7.22 -2.11 -4.72
CA PHE A 26 -6.49 -0.87 -4.91
C PHE A 26 -7.23 0.24 -4.14
N ASP A 27 -6.60 0.73 -3.07
CA ASP A 27 -7.11 1.79 -2.17
C ASP A 27 -8.56 1.61 -1.68
N GLY A 28 -9.07 0.36 -1.67
CA GLY A 28 -10.44 0.04 -1.30
C GLY A 28 -11.52 0.45 -2.31
N GLN A 29 -11.14 0.97 -3.48
CA GLN A 29 -12.09 1.46 -4.49
C GLN A 29 -12.33 0.46 -5.62
N SER A 30 -11.30 -0.27 -6.01
CA SER A 30 -11.38 -1.31 -7.04
C SER A 30 -10.79 -2.61 -6.53
N GLN A 31 -11.25 -3.72 -7.09
CA GLN A 31 -10.81 -5.06 -6.73
C GLN A 31 -10.76 -5.95 -7.96
N LEU A 32 -9.77 -6.84 -8.02
CA LEU A 32 -9.64 -7.88 -9.02
C LEU A 32 -9.48 -9.23 -8.32
N ASN A 33 -10.21 -10.24 -8.81
CA ASN A 33 -10.04 -11.61 -8.33
C ASN A 33 -8.73 -12.19 -8.89
N LEU A 34 -8.05 -12.98 -8.07
CA LEU A 34 -6.80 -13.64 -8.42
C LEU A 34 -7.03 -15.14 -8.57
N LEU A 35 -6.37 -15.72 -9.56
CA LEU A 35 -6.36 -17.15 -9.83
C LEU A 35 -5.05 -17.77 -9.36
N GLN A 36 -5.06 -19.10 -9.22
CA GLN A 36 -3.84 -19.86 -8.97
C GLN A 36 -2.87 -19.67 -10.15
N GLY A 37 -1.60 -19.39 -9.84
CA GLY A 37 -0.56 -19.12 -10.81
C GLY A 37 -0.37 -17.65 -11.16
N ASP A 38 -1.28 -16.76 -10.75
CA ASP A 38 -1.10 -15.32 -10.96
C ASP A 38 0.14 -14.80 -10.23
N CYS A 39 0.81 -13.83 -10.85
CA CYS A 39 1.95 -13.13 -10.29
C CYS A 39 1.65 -11.63 -10.22
N ILE A 40 1.58 -11.12 -9.00
CA ILE A 40 1.35 -9.72 -8.70
C ILE A 40 2.71 -9.07 -8.55
N LYS A 41 2.96 -8.00 -9.32
CA LYS A 41 4.18 -7.20 -9.24
C LYS A 41 3.86 -5.86 -8.63
N VAL A 42 4.51 -5.54 -7.53
CA VAL A 42 4.39 -4.24 -6.85
C VAL A 42 5.72 -3.51 -6.99
N GLU A 43 5.66 -2.35 -7.62
CA GLU A 43 6.80 -1.45 -7.78
C GLU A 43 6.35 0.01 -7.65
N ARG A 44 7.31 0.91 -7.45
CA ARG A 44 7.04 2.34 -7.40
C ARG A 44 6.55 2.82 -8.77
N SER A 45 5.39 3.48 -8.79
CA SER A 45 4.89 4.19 -9.97
C SER A 45 5.85 5.30 -10.41
N GLU A 46 6.00 5.49 -11.71
CA GLU A 46 6.74 6.61 -12.29
C GLU A 46 6.05 7.94 -11.97
N GLU A 47 4.72 7.93 -11.96
CA GLU A 47 3.89 9.07 -11.62
C GLU A 47 3.64 9.14 -10.11
N SER A 48 3.68 10.36 -9.57
CA SER A 48 3.43 10.62 -8.14
C SER A 48 2.38 11.71 -7.94
N VAL A 49 1.59 11.57 -6.87
CA VAL A 49 0.58 12.56 -6.50
C VAL A 49 1.24 13.69 -5.72
N THR A 50 0.95 14.93 -6.14
CA THR A 50 1.34 16.12 -5.37
C THR A 50 0.23 16.46 -4.38
N LEU A 51 0.56 16.46 -3.09
CA LEU A 51 -0.36 16.85 -2.02
C LEU A 51 -0.12 18.31 -1.64
N LEU A 52 -1.20 19.09 -1.57
CA LEU A 52 -1.14 20.47 -1.09
C LEU A 52 -1.24 20.48 0.43
N HIS A 53 -0.34 21.22 1.07
CA HIS A 53 -0.29 21.37 2.51
C HIS A 53 -0.50 22.85 2.90
N PRO A 54 -1.37 23.14 3.88
CA PRO A 54 -1.44 24.45 4.51
C PRO A 54 -0.08 24.88 5.08
N SER A 55 0.14 26.19 5.25
CA SER A 55 1.41 26.73 5.77
C SER A 55 1.75 26.29 7.19
N ASP A 56 0.74 25.91 7.98
CA ASP A 56 0.82 25.41 9.35
C ASP A 56 0.74 23.88 9.44
N TYR A 57 0.91 23.17 8.31
CA TYR A 57 0.85 21.71 8.27
C TYR A 57 1.98 21.06 9.09
N CYS A 58 1.59 20.20 10.04
CA CYS A 58 2.49 19.32 10.77
C CYS A 58 1.99 17.86 10.71
N TYR A 59 2.77 16.99 10.07
CA TYR A 59 2.45 15.57 9.91
C TYR A 59 2.26 14.85 11.26
N TYR A 60 3.15 15.11 12.23
CA TYR A 60 3.09 14.45 13.53
C TYR A 60 1.92 14.93 14.39
N ASP A 61 1.58 16.22 14.35
CA ASP A 61 0.42 16.74 15.08
C ASP A 61 -0.87 16.16 14.51
N MET A 62 -0.97 16.05 13.18
CA MET A 62 -2.09 15.36 12.53
C MET A 62 -2.18 13.89 12.97
N LEU A 63 -1.07 13.15 12.99
CA LEU A 63 -1.04 11.75 13.43
C LEU A 63 -1.48 11.61 14.90
N ARG A 64 -0.93 12.43 15.81
CA ARG A 64 -1.30 12.40 17.23
C ARG A 64 -2.79 12.63 17.43
N ASN A 65 -3.35 13.62 16.74
CA ASN A 65 -4.78 13.92 16.81
C ASN A 65 -5.65 12.78 16.26
N LYS A 66 -5.26 12.17 15.13
CA LYS A 66 -6.02 11.08 14.50
C LYS A 66 -5.96 9.76 15.26
N LEU A 67 -4.82 9.46 15.90
CA LEU A 67 -4.60 8.21 16.60
C LEU A 67 -4.76 8.33 18.11
N HIS A 68 -5.10 9.52 18.61
CA HIS A 68 -5.20 9.85 20.04
C HIS A 68 -3.92 9.52 20.83
N TRP A 69 -2.77 9.89 20.29
CA TRP A 69 -1.48 9.76 20.96
C TRP A 69 -1.16 11.07 21.70
N GLY A 70 -1.15 11.01 23.04
CA GLY A 70 -0.85 12.13 23.93
C GLY A 70 0.63 12.45 24.04
#